data_AF-A0A182SRQ7-F1
#
_entry.id   AF-A0A182SRQ7-F1
#
_cell.length_a   1.000
_cell.length_b   1.000
_cell.length_c   1.000
_cell.angle_alpha   90.00
_cell.angle_beta   90.00
_cell.angle_gamma   90.00
#
_symmetry.space_group_name_H-M   'P 1'
#
loop_
_entity.id
_entity.type
_entity.pdbx_description
1 polymer ?
#
loop_
_entity_poly.entity_id
_entity_poly.type
_entity_poly.pdbx_seq_one_letter_code
_entity_poly.pdbx_strand_id
1 'polypeptide(L)'
;MSVTFEQIILDAKRIANRLKDREALGDALLLESESVNKHIESMRQFQDDIDILNKLARDRSNNQLITIIHQENPQIREIQQENRLLKAALEDHQHALEHIMSKYREHTQAKILNTKVNFVEAFTRHHRSADIERRDELIRQQTAKIQEMAAVMQRVSQMDEEKVNQEQEVLSKLMTENKGLRELLEISRKYGSGSGQKMLVDDKSTQTDSYLLDGLIEAAVTARANLSKQATTATGPVSSPTQQQSAAATSPTSVQSDDDDPARAPNSNKSPVAPVAAAVSSNGLATTSSTPPASSPSAVATTPSASITTPPATSSTS
;
A
#
# COMPACT_ATOMS: atom_id res chain seq x y z
N MET A 1 -80.82 -14.02 -125.40
CA MET A 1 -79.96 -14.62 -124.36
C MET A 1 -80.85 -15.28 -123.31
N SER A 2 -81.40 -16.44 -123.63
CA SER A 2 -82.22 -17.23 -122.71
C SER A 2 -81.31 -18.20 -121.98
N VAL A 3 -81.14 -17.99 -120.68
CA VAL A 3 -80.43 -18.91 -119.80
C VAL A 3 -81.20 -20.23 -119.83
N THR A 4 -80.57 -21.30 -120.29
CA THR A 4 -81.22 -22.61 -120.28
C THR A 4 -81.21 -23.16 -118.86
N PHE A 5 -82.26 -23.86 -118.47
CA PHE A 5 -82.41 -24.47 -117.15
C PHE A 5 -81.17 -25.32 -116.75
N GLU A 6 -80.55 -25.96 -117.73
CA GLU A 6 -79.28 -26.70 -117.63
C GLU A 6 -78.12 -25.85 -117.06
N GLN A 7 -77.96 -24.61 -117.53
CA GLN A 7 -76.88 -23.71 -117.09
C GLN A 7 -77.07 -23.23 -115.66
N ILE A 8 -78.31 -22.99 -115.24
CA ILE A 8 -78.63 -22.64 -113.85
C ILE A 8 -78.31 -23.82 -112.92
N ILE A 9 -78.62 -25.06 -113.35
CA ILE A 9 -78.29 -26.26 -112.58
C ILE A 9 -76.79 -26.47 -112.45
N LEU A 10 -76.03 -26.29 -113.54
CA LEU A 10 -74.58 -26.43 -113.52
C LEU A 10 -73.91 -25.38 -112.63
N ASP A 11 -74.41 -24.15 -112.65
CA ASP A 11 -73.89 -23.08 -111.80
C ASP A 11 -74.25 -23.30 -110.31
N ALA A 12 -75.49 -23.73 -110.03
CA ALA A 12 -75.90 -24.13 -108.68
C ALA A 12 -75.04 -25.28 -108.13
N LYS A 13 -74.72 -26.28 -108.96
CA LYS A 13 -73.80 -27.38 -108.60
C LYS A 13 -72.39 -26.87 -108.30
N ARG A 14 -71.88 -25.93 -109.11
CA ARG A 14 -70.54 -25.34 -108.89
C ARG A 14 -70.49 -24.57 -107.57
N ILE A 15 -71.51 -23.78 -107.27
CA ILE A 15 -71.60 -23.02 -106.02
C ILE A 15 -71.71 -23.97 -104.83
N ALA A 16 -72.53 -25.02 -104.92
CA ALA A 16 -72.66 -26.02 -103.87
C ALA A 16 -71.34 -26.74 -103.57
N ASN A 17 -70.58 -27.12 -104.60
CA ASN A 17 -69.25 -27.71 -104.41
C ASN A 17 -68.27 -26.73 -103.77
N ARG A 18 -68.23 -25.46 -104.22
CA ARG A 18 -67.39 -24.42 -103.59
C ARG A 18 -67.77 -24.14 -102.14
N LEU A 19 -69.05 -24.24 -101.79
CA LEU A 19 -69.53 -24.10 -100.42
C LEU A 19 -69.06 -25.28 -99.57
N LYS A 20 -69.18 -26.50 -100.09
CA LYS A 20 -68.72 -27.72 -99.42
C LYS A 20 -67.20 -27.72 -99.17
N ASP A 21 -66.39 -27.29 -100.15
CA ASP A 21 -64.94 -27.16 -99.97
C ASP A 21 -64.57 -26.09 -98.94
N ARG A 22 -65.35 -25.00 -98.87
CA ARG A 22 -65.20 -23.95 -97.84
C ARG A 22 -65.61 -24.43 -96.46
N GLU A 23 -66.67 -25.22 -96.36
CA GLU A 23 -67.13 -25.84 -95.11
C GLU A 23 -66.06 -26.82 -94.59
N ALA A 24 -65.51 -27.66 -95.47
CA ALA A 24 -64.40 -28.55 -95.12
C ALA A 24 -63.13 -27.82 -94.67
N LEU A 25 -62.80 -26.68 -95.29
CA LEU A 25 -61.69 -25.83 -94.86
C LEU A 25 -61.99 -25.13 -93.52
N GLY A 26 -63.24 -24.74 -93.28
CA GLY A 26 -63.70 -24.19 -92.01
C GLY A 26 -63.56 -25.20 -90.87
N ASP A 27 -63.99 -26.45 -91.10
CA ASP A 27 -63.86 -27.53 -90.11
C ASP A 27 -62.40 -27.86 -89.81
N ALA A 28 -61.52 -27.85 -90.83
CA ALA A 28 -60.09 -28.05 -90.63
C ALA A 28 -59.45 -26.94 -89.78
N LEU A 29 -59.81 -25.68 -90.04
CA LEU A 29 -59.34 -24.53 -89.25
C LEU A 29 -59.90 -24.56 -87.82
N LEU A 30 -61.15 -25.00 -87.64
CA LEU A 30 -61.75 -25.14 -86.32
C LEU A 30 -61.00 -26.21 -85.51
N LEU A 31 -60.70 -27.35 -86.13
CA LEU A 31 -59.98 -28.45 -85.50
C LEU A 31 -58.53 -28.05 -85.16
N GLU A 32 -57.86 -27.30 -86.05
CA GLU A 32 -56.55 -26.71 -85.77
C GLU A 32 -56.61 -25.69 -84.62
N SER A 33 -57.61 -24.80 -84.60
CA SER A 33 -57.83 -23.84 -83.51
C SER A 33 -58.08 -24.53 -82.18
N GLU A 34 -58.87 -25.62 -82.17
CA GLU A 34 -59.10 -26.42 -80.95
C GLU A 34 -57.81 -27.12 -80.50
N SER A 35 -57.00 -27.62 -81.43
CA SER A 35 -55.71 -28.24 -81.14
C SER A 35 -54.73 -27.23 -80.52
N VAL A 36 -54.64 -26.03 -81.10
CA VAL A 36 -53.80 -24.95 -80.57
C VAL A 36 -54.32 -24.48 -79.22
N ASN A 37 -55.64 -24.36 -79.02
CA ASN A 37 -56.21 -23.96 -77.73
C ASN A 37 -55.87 -24.97 -76.61
N LYS A 38 -55.98 -26.27 -76.90
CA LYS A 38 -55.54 -27.33 -75.97
C LYS A 38 -54.05 -27.23 -75.65
N HIS A 39 -53.23 -26.88 -76.65
CA HIS A 39 -51.80 -26.68 -76.43
C HIS A 39 -51.52 -25.47 -75.53
N ILE A 40 -52.23 -24.36 -75.72
CA ILE A 40 -52.14 -23.16 -74.87
C ILE A 40 -52.57 -23.47 -73.42
N GLU A 41 -53.66 -24.22 -73.24
CA GLU A 41 -54.12 -24.65 -71.92
C GLU A 41 -53.08 -25.52 -71.21
N SER A 42 -52.49 -26.47 -71.94
CA SER A 42 -51.40 -27.30 -71.41
C SER A 42 -50.18 -26.45 -71.03
N MET A 43 -49.79 -25.48 -71.87
CA MET A 43 -48.67 -24.58 -71.61
C MET A 43 -48.93 -23.70 -70.37
N ARG A 44 -50.16 -23.21 -70.23
CA ARG A 44 -50.58 -22.44 -69.06
C ARG A 44 -50.50 -23.28 -67.79
N GLN A 45 -50.97 -24.52 -67.84
CA GLN A 45 -50.88 -25.43 -66.70
C GLN A 45 -49.43 -25.71 -66.31
N PHE A 46 -48.54 -25.93 -67.28
CA PHE A 46 -47.11 -26.09 -67.00
C PHE A 46 -46.49 -24.83 -66.39
N GLN A 47 -46.91 -23.64 -66.82
CA GLN A 47 -46.44 -22.39 -66.23
C GLN A 47 -46.90 -22.25 -64.77
N ASP A 48 -48.17 -22.58 -64.48
CA ASP A 48 -48.71 -22.55 -63.12
C ASP A 48 -47.97 -23.56 -62.21
N ASP A 49 -47.69 -24.76 -62.69
CA ASP A 49 -46.93 -25.78 -61.96
C ASP A 49 -45.47 -25.35 -61.70
N ILE A 50 -44.82 -24.74 -62.69
CA ILE A 50 -43.48 -24.16 -62.55
C ILE A 50 -43.48 -23.06 -61.48
N ASP A 51 -44.49 -22.18 -61.48
CA ASP A 51 -44.58 -21.08 -60.52
C ASP A 51 -44.82 -21.59 -59.10
N ILE A 52 -45.65 -22.62 -58.91
CA ILE A 52 -45.87 -23.28 -57.62
C ILE A 52 -44.57 -23.92 -57.14
N LEU A 53 -43.86 -24.65 -58.01
CA LEU A 53 -42.60 -25.30 -57.66
C LEU A 53 -41.53 -24.28 -57.27
N ASN A 54 -41.45 -23.16 -57.98
CA ASN A 54 -40.51 -22.08 -57.70
C ASN A 54 -40.79 -21.42 -56.34
N LYS A 55 -42.07 -21.18 -56.01
CA LYS A 55 -42.48 -20.72 -54.68
C LYS A 55 -42.07 -21.71 -53.59
N LEU A 56 -42.40 -22.99 -53.77
CA LEU A 56 -42.08 -24.04 -52.78
C LEU A 56 -40.56 -24.21 -52.58
N ALA A 57 -39.78 -24.14 -53.66
CA ALA A 57 -38.32 -24.19 -53.59
C ALA A 57 -37.75 -22.99 -52.81
N ARG A 58 -38.29 -21.79 -53.05
CA ARG A 58 -37.88 -20.58 -52.35
C ARG A 58 -38.22 -20.63 -50.87
N ASP A 59 -39.45 -21.05 -50.54
CA ASP A 59 -39.92 -21.21 -49.17
C ASP A 59 -39.14 -22.30 -48.42
N ARG A 60 -38.78 -23.40 -49.08
CA ARG A 60 -37.93 -24.44 -48.49
C ARG A 60 -36.55 -23.89 -48.15
N SER A 61 -35.92 -23.13 -49.06
CA SER A 61 -34.62 -22.52 -48.79
C SER A 61 -34.67 -21.47 -47.68
N ASN A 62 -35.74 -20.67 -47.64
CA ASN A 62 -35.95 -19.64 -46.63
C ASN A 62 -36.18 -20.27 -45.25
N ASN A 63 -37.03 -21.30 -45.15
CA ASN A 63 -37.26 -22.02 -43.90
C ASN A 63 -36.00 -22.72 -43.41
N GLN A 64 -35.20 -23.28 -44.32
CA GLN A 64 -33.93 -23.89 -43.97
C GLN A 64 -32.93 -22.84 -43.43
N LEU A 65 -32.85 -21.67 -44.06
CA LEU A 65 -32.05 -20.55 -43.56
C LEU A 65 -32.54 -20.06 -42.19
N ILE A 66 -33.85 -19.89 -42.00
CA ILE A 66 -34.45 -19.48 -40.71
C ILE A 66 -34.12 -20.51 -39.62
N THR A 67 -34.17 -21.80 -39.93
CA THR A 67 -33.83 -22.87 -38.99
C THR A 67 -32.36 -22.81 -38.58
N ILE A 68 -31.46 -22.59 -39.56
CA ILE A 68 -30.02 -22.43 -39.30
C ILE A 68 -29.79 -21.19 -38.43
N ILE A 69 -30.38 -20.04 -38.77
CA ILE A 69 -30.26 -18.81 -37.98
C ILE A 69 -30.77 -19.02 -36.54
N HIS A 70 -31.89 -19.71 -36.37
CA HIS A 70 -32.44 -20.01 -35.04
C HIS A 70 -31.54 -20.95 -34.23
N GLN A 71 -30.83 -21.87 -34.87
CA GLN A 71 -29.88 -22.78 -34.22
C GLN A 71 -28.54 -22.11 -33.91
N GLU A 72 -28.02 -21.26 -34.79
CA GLU A 72 -26.73 -20.59 -34.64
C GLU A 72 -26.79 -19.43 -33.63
N ASN A 73 -27.91 -18.70 -33.57
CA ASN A 73 -28.09 -17.60 -32.61
C ASN A 73 -27.85 -17.96 -31.13
N PRO A 74 -28.39 -19.08 -30.59
CA PRO A 74 -28.07 -19.50 -29.23
C PRO A 74 -26.61 -19.95 -29.07
N GLN A 75 -26.01 -20.62 -30.05
CA GLN A 75 -24.58 -20.99 -29.99
C GLN A 75 -23.68 -19.75 -29.95
N ILE A 76 -23.97 -18.74 -30.75
CA ILE A 76 -23.23 -17.46 -30.73
C ILE A 76 -23.35 -16.80 -29.35
N ARG A 77 -24.55 -16.82 -28.73
CA ARG A 77 -24.74 -16.29 -27.38
C ARG A 77 -23.96 -17.06 -26.33
N GLU A 78 -23.94 -18.40 -26.42
CA GLU A 78 -23.18 -19.27 -25.52
C GLU A 78 -21.67 -19.00 -25.63
N ILE A 79 -21.14 -18.94 -26.85
CA ILE A 79 -19.72 -18.61 -27.08
C ILE A 79 -19.38 -17.20 -26.56
N GLN A 80 -20.27 -16.23 -26.73
CA GLN A 80 -20.07 -14.88 -26.20
C GLN A 80 -20.12 -14.85 -24.66
N GLN A 81 -20.98 -15.65 -24.05
CA GLN A 81 -21.05 -15.82 -22.60
C GLN A 81 -19.79 -16.51 -22.06
N GLU A 82 -19.33 -17.59 -22.70
CA GLU A 82 -18.10 -18.28 -22.35
C GLU A 82 -16.88 -17.36 -22.46
N ASN A 83 -16.76 -16.60 -23.55
CA ASN A 83 -15.70 -15.60 -23.69
C ASN A 83 -15.73 -14.55 -22.58
N ARG A 84 -16.92 -14.15 -22.11
CA ARG A 84 -17.04 -13.21 -20.99
C ARG A 84 -16.55 -13.84 -19.69
N LEU A 85 -16.91 -15.11 -19.44
CA LEU A 85 -16.47 -15.84 -18.25
C LEU A 85 -14.96 -16.10 -18.28
N LEU A 86 -14.39 -16.46 -19.43
CA LEU A 86 -12.95 -16.65 -19.59
C LEU A 86 -12.18 -15.34 -19.33
N LYS A 87 -12.69 -14.21 -19.82
CA LYS A 87 -12.10 -12.89 -19.54
C LYS A 87 -12.13 -12.56 -18.05
N ALA A 88 -13.27 -12.75 -17.39
CA ALA A 88 -13.39 -12.54 -15.95
C ALA A 88 -12.45 -13.45 -15.16
N ALA A 89 -12.32 -14.73 -15.53
CA ALA A 89 -11.41 -15.67 -14.89
C ALA A 89 -9.93 -15.27 -15.06
N LEU A 90 -9.57 -14.72 -16.23
CA LEU A 90 -8.22 -14.22 -16.50
C LEU A 90 -7.91 -12.97 -15.66
N GLU A 91 -8.86 -12.03 -15.57
CA GLU A 91 -8.76 -10.86 -14.70
C GLU A 91 -8.59 -11.27 -13.22
N ASP A 92 -9.39 -12.22 -12.73
CA ASP A 92 -9.28 -12.77 -11.37
C ASP A 92 -7.91 -13.43 -11.12
N HIS A 93 -7.40 -14.20 -12.09
CA HIS A 93 -6.07 -14.81 -11.99
C HIS A 93 -4.95 -13.76 -11.98
N GLN A 94 -5.09 -12.69 -12.76
CA GLN A 94 -4.15 -11.57 -12.74
C GLN A 94 -4.15 -10.90 -11.36
N HIS A 95 -5.33 -10.60 -10.80
CA HIS A 95 -5.43 -10.02 -9.46
C HIS A 95 -4.84 -10.93 -8.37
N ALA A 96 -5.08 -12.25 -8.45
CA ALA A 96 -4.48 -13.21 -7.54
C ALA A 96 -2.95 -13.21 -7.63
N LEU A 97 -2.39 -13.19 -8.84
CA LEU A 97 -0.94 -13.11 -9.06
C LEU A 97 -0.35 -11.80 -8.54
N GLU A 98 -1.00 -10.66 -8.79
CA GLU A 98 -0.58 -9.36 -8.28
C GLU A 98 -0.54 -9.34 -6.74
N HIS A 99 -1.53 -9.96 -6.10
CA HIS A 99 -1.57 -10.10 -4.65
C HIS A 99 -0.44 -10.99 -4.12
N ILE A 100 -0.21 -12.16 -4.73
CA ILE A 100 0.88 -13.07 -4.36
C ILE A 100 2.23 -12.39 -4.54
N MET A 101 2.46 -11.70 -5.66
CA MET A 101 3.71 -11.01 -5.93
C MET A 101 3.95 -9.84 -4.97
N SER A 102 2.90 -9.12 -4.58
CA SER A 102 2.98 -8.07 -3.57
C SER A 102 3.37 -8.64 -2.21
N LYS A 103 2.70 -9.72 -1.76
CA LYS A 103 3.05 -10.42 -0.52
C LYS A 103 4.44 -11.03 -0.54
N TYR A 104 4.88 -11.55 -1.68
CA TYR A 104 6.23 -12.06 -1.86
C TYR A 104 7.29 -10.97 -1.71
N ARG A 105 7.06 -9.80 -2.30
CA ARG A 105 7.95 -8.63 -2.16
C ARG A 105 8.02 -8.15 -0.71
N GLU A 106 6.87 -8.01 -0.05
CA GLU A 106 6.79 -7.64 1.38
C GLU A 106 7.56 -8.63 2.27
N HIS A 107 7.32 -9.93 2.10
CA HIS A 107 8.00 -10.96 2.88
C HIS A 107 9.52 -10.96 2.63
N THR A 108 9.95 -10.79 1.38
CA THR A 108 11.37 -10.71 1.04
C THR A 108 12.02 -9.48 1.66
N GLN A 109 11.37 -8.32 1.60
CA GLN A 109 11.85 -7.10 2.24
C GLN A 109 11.95 -7.26 3.76
N ALA A 110 10.93 -7.83 4.41
CA ALA A 110 10.93 -8.09 5.84
C ALA A 110 12.07 -9.06 6.24
N LYS A 111 12.32 -10.10 5.44
CA LYS A 111 13.42 -11.05 5.67
C LYS A 111 14.78 -10.39 5.47
N ILE A 112 14.93 -9.53 4.46
CA ILE A 112 16.16 -8.75 4.24
C ILE A 112 16.41 -7.81 5.42
N LEU A 113 15.39 -7.10 5.90
CA LEU A 113 15.50 -6.21 7.07
C LEU A 113 15.83 -6.96 8.36
N ASN A 114 15.22 -8.14 8.57
CA ASN A 114 15.57 -8.99 9.72
C ASN A 114 17.00 -9.54 9.65
N THR A 115 17.50 -9.84 8.45
CA THR A 115 18.86 -10.38 8.26
C THR A 115 19.90 -9.26 8.32
N LYS A 116 19.58 -8.10 7.73
CA LYS A 116 20.35 -6.87 7.89
C LYS A 116 19.97 -6.24 9.22
N VAL A 117 20.41 -6.84 10.32
CA VAL A 117 20.57 -6.12 11.59
C VAL A 117 21.18 -4.78 11.22
N ASN A 118 20.41 -3.71 11.39
CA ASN A 118 20.81 -2.37 10.97
C ASN A 118 22.08 -2.07 11.75
N PHE A 119 23.24 -2.17 11.10
CA PHE A 119 24.54 -2.08 11.78
C PHE A 119 24.63 -0.74 12.53
N VAL A 120 23.98 0.29 12.00
CA VAL A 120 23.77 1.60 12.61
C VAL A 120 22.94 1.53 13.89
N GLU A 121 21.82 0.79 13.90
CA GLU A 121 20.98 0.62 15.09
C GLU A 121 21.67 -0.23 16.15
N ALA A 122 22.34 -1.31 15.75
CA ALA A 122 23.15 -2.13 16.64
C ALA A 122 24.31 -1.36 17.26
N PHE A 123 25.04 -0.58 16.45
CA PHE A 123 26.12 0.30 16.92
C PHE A 123 25.59 1.39 17.85
N THR A 124 24.49 2.04 17.50
CA THR A 124 23.85 3.07 18.34
C THR A 124 23.38 2.49 19.67
N ARG A 125 22.81 1.28 19.66
CA ARG A 125 22.38 0.57 20.88
C ARG A 125 23.58 0.22 21.75
N HIS A 126 24.67 -0.28 21.16
CA HIS A 126 25.90 -0.59 21.87
C HIS A 126 26.55 0.65 22.48
N HIS A 127 26.62 1.76 21.75
CA HIS A 127 27.19 3.00 22.27
C HIS A 127 26.35 3.55 23.43
N ARG A 128 25.02 3.51 23.29
CA ARG A 128 24.09 3.91 24.35
C ARG A 128 24.24 3.02 25.59
N SER A 129 24.38 1.70 25.44
CA SER A 129 24.59 0.81 26.58
C SER A 129 25.94 1.06 27.26
N ALA A 130 27.01 1.29 26.49
CA ALA A 130 28.33 1.61 27.04
C ALA A 130 28.35 2.94 27.80
N ASP A 131 27.60 3.94 27.32
CA ASP A 131 27.47 5.23 28.02
C ASP A 131 26.66 5.12 29.32
N ILE A 132 25.63 4.27 29.34
CA ILE A 132 24.86 3.95 30.56
C ILE A 132 25.77 3.25 31.57
N GLU A 133 26.50 2.21 31.14
CA GLU A 133 27.42 1.46 32.01
C GLU A 133 28.50 2.35 32.63
N ARG A 134 29.07 3.29 31.84
CA ARG A 134 30.05 4.26 32.37
C ARG A 134 29.44 5.18 33.43
N ARG A 135 28.19 5.61 33.24
CA ARG A 135 27.49 6.44 34.23
C ARG A 135 27.18 5.65 35.50
N ASP A 136 26.74 4.41 35.36
CA ASP A 136 26.44 3.53 36.49
C ASP A 136 27.69 3.23 37.32
N GLU A 137 28.84 3.01 36.67
CA GLU A 137 30.10 2.83 37.37
C GLU A 137 30.54 4.09 38.13
N LEU A 138 30.34 5.28 37.54
CA LEU A 138 30.61 6.53 38.25
C LEU A 138 29.70 6.70 39.47
N ILE A 139 28.42 6.37 39.34
CA ILE A 139 27.45 6.39 40.45
C ILE A 139 27.88 5.39 41.53
N ARG A 140 28.34 4.20 41.15
CA ARG A 140 28.83 3.18 42.09
C ARG A 140 30.06 3.66 42.85
N GLN A 141 31.02 4.28 42.17
CA GLN A 141 32.21 4.86 42.79
C GLN A 141 31.87 5.98 43.77
N GLN A 142 30.96 6.88 43.37
CA GLN A 142 30.47 7.94 44.27
C GLN A 142 29.77 7.35 45.49
N THR A 143 28.94 6.32 45.30
CA THR A 143 28.25 5.62 46.39
C THR A 143 29.23 4.98 47.36
N ALA A 144 30.28 4.31 46.86
CA ALA A 144 31.33 3.73 47.70
C ALA A 144 32.07 4.81 48.52
N LYS A 145 32.39 5.96 47.90
CA LYS A 145 33.01 7.07 48.62
C LYS A 145 32.10 7.66 49.69
N ILE A 146 30.80 7.78 49.43
CA ILE A 146 29.82 8.22 50.42
C ILE A 146 29.74 7.22 51.58
N GLN A 147 29.76 5.92 51.30
CA GLN A 147 29.78 4.88 52.34
C GLN A 147 31.06 4.95 53.20
N GLU A 148 32.22 5.17 52.59
CA GLU A 148 33.47 5.37 53.32
C GLU A 148 33.40 6.61 54.21
N MET A 149 32.94 7.75 53.67
CA MET A 149 32.76 8.98 54.46
C MET A 149 31.75 8.79 55.59
N ALA A 150 30.65 8.08 55.36
CA ALA A 150 29.67 7.77 56.39
C ALA A 150 30.28 6.89 57.51
N ALA A 151 31.10 5.90 57.16
CA ALA A 151 31.79 5.06 58.13
C ALA A 151 32.82 5.86 58.95
N VAL A 152 33.58 6.76 58.31
CA VAL A 152 34.50 7.67 59.01
C VAL A 152 33.73 8.60 59.95
N MET A 153 32.66 9.24 59.46
CA MET A 153 31.81 10.12 60.26
C MET A 153 31.22 9.38 61.47
N GLN A 154 30.76 8.14 61.28
CA GLN A 154 30.26 7.32 62.37
C GLN A 154 31.35 7.00 63.40
N ARG A 155 32.57 6.65 62.97
CA ARG A 155 33.68 6.38 63.88
C ARG A 155 34.11 7.62 64.66
N VAL A 156 34.19 8.77 64.00
CA VAL A 156 34.51 10.05 64.64
C VAL A 156 33.43 10.42 65.65
N SER A 157 32.15 10.30 65.28
CA SER A 157 31.03 10.53 66.19
C SER A 157 31.06 9.62 67.42
N GLN A 158 31.38 8.34 67.26
CA GLN A 158 31.53 7.41 68.38
C GLN A 158 32.67 7.82 69.31
N MET A 159 33.83 8.20 68.76
CA MET A 159 34.96 8.68 69.56
C MET A 159 34.63 9.98 70.30
N ASP A 160 33.91 10.89 69.66
CA ASP A 160 33.46 12.14 70.28
C ASP A 160 32.44 11.87 71.40
N GLU A 161 31.49 10.96 71.22
CA GLU A 161 30.55 10.51 72.28
C GLU A 161 31.29 9.89 73.48
N GLU A 162 32.28 9.05 73.24
CA GLU A 162 33.12 8.46 74.30
C GLU A 162 33.88 9.54 75.08
N LYS A 163 34.47 10.52 74.38
CA LYS A 163 35.19 11.63 74.99
C LYS A 163 34.26 12.52 75.84
N VAL A 164 33.09 12.88 75.31
CA VAL A 164 32.07 13.64 76.03
C VAL A 164 31.63 12.88 77.29
N ASN A 165 31.42 11.57 77.21
CA ASN A 165 31.08 10.74 78.37
C ASN A 165 32.19 10.74 79.44
N GLN A 166 33.46 10.65 79.04
CA GLN A 166 34.59 10.73 79.98
C GLN A 166 34.67 12.09 80.67
N GLU A 167 34.53 13.18 79.91
CA GLU A 167 34.51 14.54 80.45
C GLU A 167 33.35 14.72 81.44
N GLN A 168 32.16 14.20 81.11
CA GLN A 168 30.98 14.23 81.98
C GLN A 168 31.19 13.41 83.27
N GLU A 169 31.86 12.25 83.20
CA GLU A 169 32.19 11.44 84.37
C GLU A 169 33.17 12.18 85.29
N VAL A 170 34.22 12.78 84.73
CA VAL A 170 35.19 13.59 85.50
C VAL A 170 34.50 14.77 86.16
N LEU A 171 33.63 15.47 85.42
CA LEU A 171 32.84 16.56 85.97
C LEU A 171 31.95 16.08 87.13
N SER A 172 31.28 14.95 86.98
CA SER A 172 30.44 14.36 88.03
C SER A 172 31.25 13.98 89.29
N LYS A 173 32.43 13.39 89.12
CA LYS A 173 33.36 13.09 90.22
C LYS A 173 33.79 14.36 90.95
N LEU A 174 34.22 15.38 90.21
CA LEU A 174 34.64 16.65 90.79
C LEU A 174 33.48 17.37 91.48
N MET A 175 32.27 17.33 90.93
CA MET A 175 31.07 17.91 91.56
C MET A 175 30.73 17.21 92.88
N THR A 176 30.79 15.88 92.91
CA THR A 176 30.51 15.11 94.14
C THR A 176 31.59 15.32 95.19
N GLU A 177 32.86 15.39 94.79
CA GLU A 177 33.97 15.74 95.67
C GLU A 177 33.82 17.17 96.21
N ASN A 178 33.56 18.16 95.35
CA ASN A 178 33.39 19.55 95.79
C ASN A 178 32.20 19.69 96.74
N LYS A 179 31.11 18.96 96.49
CA LYS A 179 29.97 18.88 97.40
C LYS A 179 30.38 18.28 98.75
N GLY A 180 31.09 17.16 98.75
CA GLY A 180 31.59 16.52 99.97
C GLY A 180 32.57 17.41 100.76
N LEU A 181 33.47 18.12 100.08
CA LEU A 181 34.38 19.10 100.69
C LEU A 181 33.62 20.27 101.32
N ARG A 182 32.56 20.76 100.67
CA ARG A 182 31.69 21.80 101.23
C ARG A 182 30.92 21.30 102.44
N GLU A 183 30.40 20.08 102.41
CA GLU A 183 29.74 19.44 103.55
C GLU A 183 30.71 19.25 104.72
N LEU A 184 31.94 18.80 104.45
CA LEU A 184 32.98 18.65 105.46
C LEU A 184 33.40 20.00 106.06
N LEU A 185 33.51 21.04 105.23
CA LEU A 185 33.75 22.42 105.67
C LEU A 185 32.59 22.94 106.52
N GLU A 186 31.35 22.65 106.15
CA GLU A 186 30.17 23.01 106.94
C GLU A 186 30.15 22.30 108.31
N ILE A 187 30.44 20.99 108.34
CA ILE A 187 30.59 20.23 109.59
C ILE A 187 31.73 20.82 110.43
N SER A 188 32.89 21.12 109.83
CA SER A 188 34.01 21.78 110.51
C SER A 188 33.61 23.14 111.09
N ARG A 189 32.83 23.93 110.38
CA ARG A 189 32.31 25.23 110.87
C ARG A 189 31.28 25.07 112.00
N LYS A 190 30.48 23.99 111.99
CA LYS A 190 29.42 23.72 112.98
C LYS A 190 29.94 23.05 114.26
N TYR A 191 30.98 22.21 114.15
CA TYR A 191 31.45 21.33 115.25
C TYR A 191 32.96 21.43 115.55
N GLY A 192 33.74 22.15 114.76
CA GLY A 192 35.17 22.38 115.02
C GLY A 192 35.40 23.38 116.14
N SER A 193 36.20 23.01 117.14
CA SER A 193 36.69 23.93 118.19
C SER A 193 37.63 24.96 117.56
N GLY A 194 37.08 26.08 117.09
CA GLY A 194 37.81 27.13 116.40
C GLY A 194 36.89 28.19 115.82
N SER A 195 35.96 28.71 116.63
CA SER A 195 35.19 29.90 116.25
C SER A 195 36.14 31.09 116.10
N GLY A 196 36.36 31.57 114.87
CA GLY A 196 36.81 32.95 114.67
C GLY A 196 38.05 33.20 113.83
N GLN A 197 38.54 32.28 113.00
CA GLN A 197 39.56 32.65 112.00
C GLN A 197 38.89 32.96 110.65
N LYS A 198 38.65 34.25 110.43
CA LYS A 198 38.29 34.83 109.14
C LYS A 198 39.45 34.53 108.17
N MET A 199 39.29 33.50 107.35
CA MET A 199 40.28 33.14 106.34
C MET A 199 40.37 34.32 105.36
N LEU A 200 41.51 35.01 105.36
CA LEU A 200 41.82 36.05 104.38
C LEU A 200 41.76 35.41 102.99
N VAL A 201 40.82 35.88 102.19
CA VAL A 201 40.79 35.63 100.75
C VAL A 201 41.83 36.57 100.17
N ASP A 202 42.98 36.04 99.78
CA ASP A 202 43.89 36.77 98.87
C ASP A 202 43.20 36.82 97.50
N ASP A 203 42.80 38.01 97.09
CA ASP A 203 42.33 38.33 95.74
C ASP A 203 43.49 38.15 94.74
N LYS A 204 43.80 36.91 94.39
CA LYS A 204 44.45 36.62 93.11
C LYS A 204 43.37 36.74 92.04
N SER A 205 43.32 37.91 91.39
CA SER A 205 42.56 38.10 90.17
C SER A 205 42.89 36.98 89.20
N THR A 206 41.89 36.15 88.89
CA THR A 206 41.96 35.14 87.86
C THR A 206 42.23 35.88 86.55
N GLN A 207 43.46 35.76 86.06
CA GLN A 207 43.88 36.27 84.77
C GLN A 207 43.22 35.42 83.68
N THR A 208 41.93 35.63 83.44
CA THR A 208 41.31 35.26 82.18
C THR A 208 41.80 36.26 81.13
N ASP A 209 42.82 35.87 80.37
CA ASP A 209 43.43 36.69 79.32
C ASP A 209 42.38 37.12 78.28
N SER A 210 41.88 38.35 78.42
CA SER A 210 41.05 39.02 77.42
C SER A 210 41.77 39.20 76.07
N TYR A 211 43.09 39.05 76.03
CA TYR A 211 43.93 39.26 74.84
C TYR A 211 43.88 38.10 73.83
N LEU A 212 43.52 36.88 74.25
CA LEU A 212 43.33 35.76 73.31
C LEU A 212 42.02 35.88 72.52
N LEU A 213 41.00 36.52 73.10
CA LEU A 213 39.72 36.72 72.45
C LEU A 213 39.83 37.78 71.33
N ASP A 214 40.61 38.83 71.55
CA ASP A 214 40.81 39.91 70.57
C ASP A 214 41.58 39.41 69.33
N GLY A 215 42.61 38.58 69.53
CA GLY A 215 43.34 37.93 68.44
C GLY A 215 42.51 36.93 67.62
N LEU A 216 41.59 36.20 68.27
CA LEU A 216 40.66 35.31 67.56
C LEU A 216 39.61 36.08 66.76
N ILE A 217 39.12 37.19 67.31
CA ILE A 217 38.16 38.07 66.64
C ILE A 217 38.81 38.73 65.42
N GLU A 218 40.04 39.24 65.54
CA GLU A 218 40.78 39.85 64.43
C GLU A 218 41.11 38.82 63.32
N ALA A 219 41.48 37.59 63.70
CA ALA A 219 41.68 36.50 62.75
C ALA A 219 40.38 36.09 62.03
N ALA A 220 39.25 36.02 62.74
CA ALA A 220 37.94 35.70 62.16
C ALA A 220 37.43 36.81 61.23
N VAL A 221 37.63 38.08 61.58
CA VAL A 221 37.30 39.24 60.73
C VAL A 221 38.16 39.24 59.47
N THR A 222 39.46 38.94 59.58
CA THR A 222 40.38 38.86 58.44
C THR A 222 40.06 37.68 57.52
N ALA A 223 39.69 36.52 58.07
CA ALA A 223 39.24 35.37 57.28
C ALA A 223 37.94 35.67 56.51
N ARG A 224 36.99 36.38 57.12
CA ARG A 224 35.74 36.79 56.46
C ARG A 224 35.96 37.85 55.37
N ALA A 225 36.92 38.76 55.55
CA ALA A 225 37.31 39.75 54.54
C ALA A 225 38.06 39.14 53.34
N ASN A 226 38.79 38.04 53.54
CA ASN A 226 39.43 37.31 52.44
C ASN A 226 38.42 36.45 51.66
N LEU A 227 37.38 35.92 52.32
CA LEU A 227 36.31 35.18 51.64
C LEU A 227 35.41 36.07 50.76
N SER A 228 35.27 37.37 51.10
CA SER A 228 34.54 38.34 50.26
C SER A 228 35.36 38.91 49.08
N LYS A 229 36.71 38.81 49.12
CA LYS A 229 37.59 39.20 48.01
C LYS A 229 37.87 38.08 47.00
N GLN A 230 37.57 36.82 47.33
CA GLN A 230 37.75 35.68 46.41
C GLN A 230 36.47 35.31 45.62
N ALA A 231 35.36 36.06 45.80
CA ALA A 231 34.11 35.88 45.06
C ALA A 231 33.94 36.82 43.84
N THR A 232 34.97 37.59 43.45
CA THR A 232 34.86 38.56 42.34
C THR A 232 36.05 38.54 41.38
N THR A 233 36.43 37.37 40.85
CA THR A 233 37.04 37.26 39.49
C THR A 233 36.89 35.83 38.95
N ALA A 234 36.27 35.73 37.76
CA ALA A 234 35.90 34.53 36.97
C ALA A 234 34.66 33.78 37.49
N THR A 235 33.48 33.80 36.85
CA THR A 235 33.22 33.67 35.40
C THR A 235 31.97 34.45 34.95
N GLY A 236 32.06 35.08 33.77
CA GLY A 236 30.92 35.65 33.02
C GLY A 236 29.96 34.59 32.44
N PRO A 237 28.91 35.02 31.72
CA PRO A 237 27.52 34.65 32.02
C PRO A 237 26.96 33.53 31.14
N VAL A 238 26.10 32.68 31.68
CA VAL A 238 25.01 32.03 30.93
C VAL A 238 23.77 31.92 31.83
N SER A 239 22.67 32.41 31.28
CA SER A 239 21.33 32.49 31.83
C SER A 239 20.69 31.13 32.11
N SER A 240 19.85 31.13 33.13
CA SER A 240 19.09 30.04 33.75
C SER A 240 18.06 29.34 32.84
N PRO A 241 17.68 28.11 33.22
CA PRO A 241 16.30 27.67 33.08
C PRO A 241 15.72 27.26 34.44
N THR A 242 14.56 27.82 34.79
CA THR A 242 13.71 27.30 35.87
C THR A 242 12.65 26.40 35.26
N GLN A 243 12.47 25.24 35.90
CA GLN A 243 11.56 24.17 35.54
C GLN A 243 10.09 24.62 35.52
N GLN A 244 9.34 23.99 34.62
CA GLN A 244 7.90 24.04 34.49
C GLN A 244 7.32 22.74 35.06
N GLN A 245 6.29 22.81 35.90
CA GLN A 245 5.32 21.73 36.02
C GLN A 245 3.89 22.24 36.29
N SER A 246 3.02 21.83 35.36
CA SER A 246 1.58 21.49 35.47
C SER A 246 0.49 22.54 35.77
N ALA A 247 -0.37 22.66 34.75
CA ALA A 247 -1.83 22.40 34.74
C ALA A 247 -2.83 23.59 34.66
N ALA A 248 -3.70 23.43 33.63
CA ALA A 248 -5.10 23.87 33.47
C ALA A 248 -5.43 25.37 33.33
N ALA A 249 -5.93 25.76 32.14
CA ALA A 249 -7.35 26.00 31.87
C ALA A 249 -7.60 27.02 30.72
N THR A 250 -8.61 26.69 29.90
CA THR A 250 -9.51 27.57 29.11
C THR A 250 -9.00 28.36 27.89
N SER A 251 -9.63 28.02 26.76
CA SER A 251 -9.91 28.76 25.50
C SER A 251 -10.52 30.18 25.74
N PRO A 252 -10.66 31.11 24.75
CA PRO A 252 -11.07 30.81 23.36
C PRO A 252 -10.65 31.79 22.20
N THR A 253 -11.01 31.40 20.96
CA THR A 253 -11.58 32.24 19.86
C THR A 253 -10.70 33.04 18.86
N SER A 254 -10.80 32.60 17.57
CA SER A 254 -10.90 33.36 16.28
C SER A 254 -9.67 34.14 15.77
N VAL A 255 -9.35 34.34 14.48
CA VAL A 255 -10.06 34.55 13.18
C VAL A 255 -9.02 34.14 12.08
N GLN A 256 -9.33 33.31 11.06
CA GLN A 256 -9.62 33.67 9.64
C GLN A 256 -8.57 34.62 9.00
N SER A 257 -8.03 34.43 7.79
CA SER A 257 -8.60 34.12 6.45
C SER A 257 -7.43 33.73 5.50
N ASP A 258 -7.58 32.76 4.58
CA ASP A 258 -8.08 32.87 3.17
C ASP A 258 -7.09 33.64 2.25
N ASP A 259 -6.76 33.28 1.00
CA ASP A 259 -7.40 32.38 0.01
C ASP A 259 -6.50 32.18 -1.24
N ASP A 260 -6.97 31.27 -2.13
CA ASP A 260 -6.84 31.22 -3.62
C ASP A 260 -5.69 30.49 -4.37
N ASP A 261 -5.91 29.19 -4.66
CA ASP A 261 -6.33 28.52 -5.94
C ASP A 261 -6.01 29.14 -7.35
N PRO A 262 -6.30 28.50 -8.52
CA PRO A 262 -5.96 27.18 -9.07
C PRO A 262 -5.40 27.17 -10.55
N ALA A 263 -4.97 25.98 -10.99
CA ALA A 263 -5.02 25.38 -12.34
C ALA A 263 -4.22 25.96 -13.54
N ARG A 264 -3.47 25.06 -14.25
CA ARG A 264 -3.48 24.84 -15.73
C ARG A 264 -2.32 23.91 -16.20
N ALA A 265 -2.66 22.79 -16.85
CA ALA A 265 -1.79 22.01 -17.78
C ALA A 265 -1.94 22.59 -19.22
N PRO A 266 -1.12 22.30 -20.29
CA PRO A 266 -0.47 21.01 -20.57
C PRO A 266 0.88 21.01 -21.37
N ASN A 267 1.41 19.79 -21.58
CA ASN A 267 2.16 19.27 -22.75
C ASN A 267 3.62 19.72 -23.08
N SER A 268 4.58 18.78 -23.09
CA SER A 268 5.13 18.15 -24.33
C SER A 268 6.56 17.54 -24.17
N ASN A 269 6.68 16.29 -24.63
CA ASN A 269 7.81 15.61 -25.29
C ASN A 269 9.28 15.71 -24.80
N LYS A 270 9.83 14.56 -24.38
CA LYS A 270 10.97 13.91 -25.10
C LYS A 270 11.11 12.42 -24.72
N SER A 271 11.00 11.54 -25.72
CA SER A 271 11.31 10.09 -25.67
C SER A 271 12.82 9.83 -25.94
N PRO A 272 13.28 8.59 -26.20
CA PRO A 272 13.48 7.46 -25.27
C PRO A 272 14.93 6.91 -25.33
N VAL A 273 15.30 5.97 -24.45
CA VAL A 273 16.50 5.11 -24.64
C VAL A 273 16.08 3.65 -24.54
N ALA A 274 16.51 2.89 -25.55
CA ALA A 274 16.18 1.49 -25.85
C ALA A 274 16.87 0.47 -24.92
N PRO A 275 16.36 -0.78 -24.86
CA PRO A 275 16.97 -1.87 -24.10
C PRO A 275 18.02 -2.64 -24.92
N VAL A 276 19.06 -3.11 -24.23
CA VAL A 276 20.08 -4.01 -24.78
C VAL A 276 19.55 -5.44 -24.79
N ALA A 277 19.50 -6.04 -25.98
CA ALA A 277 19.34 -7.48 -26.19
C ALA A 277 20.70 -8.17 -26.01
N ALA A 278 20.71 -9.31 -25.34
CA ALA A 278 21.82 -10.26 -25.39
C ALA A 278 21.27 -11.63 -25.78
N ALA A 279 21.58 -12.03 -27.01
CA ALA A 279 21.45 -13.38 -27.51
C ALA A 279 22.71 -14.18 -27.13
N VAL A 280 22.54 -15.41 -26.64
CA VAL A 280 23.57 -16.46 -26.71
C VAL A 280 22.87 -17.77 -27.07
N SER A 281 23.13 -18.24 -28.28
CA SER A 281 22.94 -19.61 -28.72
C SER A 281 24.25 -20.37 -28.53
N SER A 282 24.21 -21.60 -28.01
CA SER A 282 24.66 -22.82 -28.73
C SER A 282 24.77 -24.06 -27.82
N ASN A 283 24.14 -25.15 -28.30
CA ASN A 283 24.52 -26.58 -28.25
C ASN A 283 24.79 -27.25 -26.88
N GLY A 284 24.27 -28.42 -26.55
CA GLY A 284 23.49 -29.45 -27.25
C GLY A 284 23.78 -30.79 -26.58
N LEU A 285 22.80 -31.70 -26.43
CA LEU A 285 23.04 -33.15 -26.39
C LEU A 285 21.71 -33.93 -26.53
N ALA A 286 21.78 -34.99 -27.34
CA ALA A 286 20.68 -35.86 -27.74
C ALA A 286 20.35 -36.94 -26.70
N THR A 287 19.08 -37.37 -26.66
CA THR A 287 18.69 -38.78 -26.46
C THR A 287 17.28 -39.05 -27.01
N THR A 288 17.16 -40.24 -27.56
CA THR A 288 16.15 -40.89 -28.42
C THR A 288 14.85 -41.34 -27.74
N SER A 289 13.72 -41.29 -28.48
CA SER A 289 12.64 -42.32 -28.56
C SER A 289 11.44 -41.70 -29.34
N SER A 290 11.18 -42.07 -30.60
CA SER A 290 10.46 -43.24 -31.14
C SER A 290 8.96 -42.98 -31.50
N THR A 291 8.71 -42.83 -32.82
CA THR A 291 7.56 -43.35 -33.63
C THR A 291 6.18 -42.62 -33.59
N PRO A 292 5.31 -42.72 -34.64
CA PRO A 292 5.18 -41.72 -35.71
C PRO A 292 3.73 -41.20 -35.97
N PRO A 293 3.53 -40.15 -36.79
CA PRO A 293 2.23 -39.85 -37.40
C PRO A 293 2.11 -40.40 -38.82
N ALA A 294 0.87 -40.77 -39.18
CA ALA A 294 0.49 -41.37 -40.44
C ALA A 294 0.56 -40.40 -41.63
N SER A 295 0.87 -40.99 -42.76
CA SER A 295 1.08 -40.46 -44.11
C SER A 295 -0.18 -40.03 -44.85
N SER A 296 -0.05 -38.99 -45.68
CA SER A 296 -0.72 -38.89 -46.98
C SER A 296 0.18 -38.08 -47.92
N PRO A 297 0.52 -38.59 -49.11
CA PRO A 297 0.28 -37.75 -50.29
C PRO A 297 -0.04 -38.49 -51.61
N SER A 298 -0.62 -37.70 -52.53
CA SER A 298 -0.49 -37.73 -54.00
C SER A 298 -1.35 -38.68 -54.85
N ALA A 299 -2.19 -38.05 -55.70
CA ALA A 299 -2.24 -38.21 -57.17
C ALA A 299 -3.14 -37.08 -57.74
N VAL A 300 -2.64 -36.08 -58.49
CA VAL A 300 -2.23 -36.06 -59.92
C VAL A 300 -3.41 -36.20 -60.89
N ALA A 301 -3.76 -35.12 -61.61
CA ALA A 301 -3.80 -35.02 -63.09
C ALA A 301 -4.52 -33.70 -63.54
N THR A 302 -3.81 -32.69 -64.06
CA THR A 302 -3.61 -32.32 -65.50
C THR A 302 -4.90 -31.95 -66.28
N THR A 303 -5.22 -30.65 -66.46
CA THR A 303 -5.01 -29.76 -67.67
C THR A 303 -6.08 -29.87 -68.79
N PRO A 304 -6.21 -28.92 -69.75
CA PRO A 304 -6.05 -27.45 -69.74
C PRO A 304 -7.12 -26.67 -70.61
N SER A 305 -6.92 -25.34 -70.72
CA SER A 305 -7.36 -24.42 -71.80
C SER A 305 -8.84 -23.97 -71.80
N ALA A 306 -9.22 -22.73 -72.10
CA ALA A 306 -8.56 -21.66 -72.84
C ALA A 306 -9.04 -20.24 -72.42
N SER A 307 -8.19 -19.28 -72.77
CA SER A 307 -8.29 -17.81 -72.85
C SER A 307 -9.58 -17.18 -73.38
N ILE A 308 -9.82 -15.91 -73.00
CA ILE A 308 -10.11 -14.69 -73.83
C ILE A 308 -10.51 -13.56 -72.86
N THR A 309 -9.65 -12.56 -72.62
CA THR A 309 -9.56 -11.22 -73.27
C THR A 309 -10.71 -10.24 -72.94
N THR A 310 -10.32 -9.23 -72.15
CA THR A 310 -10.87 -7.87 -71.83
C THR A 310 -11.26 -6.99 -73.06
N PRO A 311 -11.72 -5.70 -72.95
CA PRO A 311 -12.44 -4.91 -71.91
C PRO A 311 -13.62 -4.04 -72.52
N PRO A 312 -13.84 -2.71 -72.26
CA PRO A 312 -14.90 -2.16 -71.40
C PRO A 312 -15.79 -1.05 -72.06
N ALA A 313 -16.53 -0.30 -71.22
CA ALA A 313 -17.28 0.97 -71.47
C ALA A 313 -18.78 0.77 -71.85
N THR A 314 -19.77 1.58 -71.46
CA THR A 314 -19.85 3.04 -71.20
C THR A 314 -21.02 3.40 -70.26
N SER A 315 -20.92 4.60 -69.70
CA SER A 315 -21.93 5.46 -69.06
C SER A 315 -23.22 5.74 -69.85
N SER A 316 -24.36 5.92 -69.16
CA SER A 316 -25.35 7.02 -69.31
C SER A 316 -26.57 6.79 -68.40
N THR A 317 -26.82 7.60 -67.37
CA THR A 317 -27.82 8.69 -67.37
C THR A 317 -29.16 8.38 -68.04
N SER A 318 -30.19 8.15 -67.22
CA SER A 318 -31.51 8.81 -67.25
C SER A 318 -32.24 8.51 -65.95
#